data_AF-A0A2N6Q3D6-F1
#
_entry.id   AF-A0A2N6Q3D6-F1
#
_cell.length_a   1.000
_cell.length_b   1.000
_cell.length_c   1.000
_cell.angle_alpha   90.00
_cell.angle_beta   90.00
_cell.angle_gamma   90.00
#
_symmetry.space_group_name_H-M   'P 1'
#
loop_
_entity.id
_entity.type
_entity.pdbx_description
1 polymer ?
#
loop_
_entity_poly.entity_id
_entity_poly.type
_entity_poly.pdbx_seq_one_letter_code
_entity_poly.pdbx_strand_id
1 'polypeptide(L)'
;MTKELKRRTFSDLFKLEVLSEYYSEGVSQLSITRKYGLTNGALLSWIKKWPVDSKVLSLPSEIISSYQMAHPKKEISPEEALHKRISDLEKSLEYERLRNLAYKKLIEIAEAEEGISILKKDGVKQ
;
A
#
# COMPACT_ATOMS: atom_id res chain seq x y z
N MET A 1 -1.60 14.14 26.11
CA MET A 1 -1.81 12.69 26.32
C MET A 1 -2.33 12.07 25.04
N THR A 2 -1.47 11.45 24.23
CA THR A 2 -1.89 10.64 23.09
C THR A 2 -2.36 9.28 23.62
N LYS A 3 -3.65 8.98 23.50
CA LYS A 3 -4.15 7.63 23.82
C LYS A 3 -3.54 6.65 22.82
N GLU A 4 -2.74 5.72 23.30
CA GLU A 4 -2.22 4.61 22.50
C GLU A 4 -3.42 3.80 21.99
N LEU A 5 -3.73 3.93 20.70
CA LEU A 5 -4.73 3.08 20.05
C LEU A 5 -4.11 1.71 19.82
N LYS A 6 -4.26 0.80 20.79
CA LYS A 6 -3.94 -0.61 20.60
C LYS A 6 -4.69 -1.14 19.38
N ARG A 7 -3.94 -1.54 18.34
CA ARG A 7 -4.51 -2.16 17.15
C ARG A 7 -5.17 -3.46 17.57
N ARG A 8 -6.48 -3.58 17.34
CA ARG A 8 -7.18 -4.86 17.50
C ARG A 8 -6.59 -5.83 16.48
N THR A 9 -6.00 -6.91 16.98
CA THR A 9 -5.52 -8.01 16.15
C THR A 9 -6.61 -9.07 16.04
N PHE A 10 -6.78 -9.61 14.85
CA PHE A 10 -7.71 -10.70 14.57
C PHE A 10 -6.92 -11.87 14.03
N SER A 11 -7.34 -13.09 14.36
CA SER A 11 -6.77 -14.31 13.77
C SER A 11 -7.11 -14.37 12.29
N ASP A 12 -6.27 -15.04 11.50
CA ASP A 12 -6.52 -15.16 10.06
C ASP A 12 -7.76 -16.02 9.77
N LEU A 13 -8.04 -17.03 10.58
CA LEU A 13 -9.28 -17.83 10.49
C LEU A 13 -10.53 -16.95 10.62
N PHE A 14 -10.59 -16.11 11.66
CA PHE A 14 -11.72 -15.21 11.85
C PHE A 14 -11.89 -14.23 10.67
N LYS A 15 -10.79 -13.71 10.13
CA LYS A 15 -10.86 -12.81 8.95
C LYS A 15 -11.43 -13.54 7.73
N LEU A 16 -11.01 -14.79 7.51
CA LEU A 16 -11.48 -15.60 6.39
C LEU A 16 -12.95 -15.96 6.54
N GLU A 17 -13.42 -16.28 7.76
CA GLU A 17 -14.84 -16.52 8.05
C GLU A 17 -15.69 -15.28 7.73
N VAL A 18 -15.27 -14.11 8.22
CA VAL A 18 -15.96 -12.83 7.95
C VAL A 18 -15.98 -12.50 6.46
N LEU A 19 -14.88 -12.75 5.74
CA LEU A 19 -14.82 -12.53 4.30
C LEU A 19 -15.71 -13.51 3.53
N SER A 20 -15.72 -14.79 3.92
CA SER A 20 -16.58 -15.79 3.32
C SER A 20 -18.05 -15.39 3.43
N GLU A 21 -18.47 -14.93 4.61
CA GLU A 21 -19.82 -14.43 4.83
C GLU A 21 -20.10 -13.16 3.99
N TYR A 22 -19.19 -12.19 4.01
CA TYR A 22 -19.30 -10.96 3.22
C TYR A 22 -19.51 -11.24 1.73
N TYR A 23 -18.73 -12.16 1.15
CA TYR A 23 -18.84 -12.52 -0.26
C TYR A 23 -20.10 -13.35 -0.57
N SER A 24 -20.58 -14.16 0.38
CA SER A 24 -21.74 -15.04 0.19
C SER A 24 -23.08 -14.33 0.35
N GLU A 25 -23.20 -13.46 1.36
CA GLU A 25 -24.47 -12.78 1.67
C GLU A 25 -24.75 -11.55 0.79
N GLY A 26 -23.75 -11.06 0.02
CA GLY A 26 -23.92 -9.89 -0.85
C GLY A 26 -24.29 -8.61 -0.09
N VAL A 27 -24.00 -8.57 1.22
CA VAL A 27 -24.36 -7.45 2.10
C VAL A 27 -23.37 -6.30 1.98
N SER A 28 -23.85 -5.09 2.25
CA SER A 28 -22.98 -3.91 2.26
C SER A 28 -21.84 -4.05 3.27
N GLN A 29 -20.69 -3.43 2.97
CA GLN A 29 -19.55 -3.38 3.91
C GLN A 29 -19.96 -2.87 5.30
N LEU A 30 -20.87 -1.89 5.35
CA LEU A 30 -21.40 -1.33 6.59
C LEU A 30 -22.18 -2.36 7.41
N SER A 31 -22.87 -3.29 6.76
CA SER A 31 -23.62 -4.35 7.45
C SER A 31 -22.66 -5.31 8.14
N ILE A 32 -21.62 -5.77 7.44
CA ILE A 32 -20.60 -6.67 8.02
C ILE A 32 -19.79 -5.98 9.11
N THR A 33 -19.37 -4.73 8.90
CA THR A 33 -18.58 -4.03 9.92
C THR A 33 -19.39 -3.76 11.17
N ARG A 34 -20.71 -3.51 11.06
CA ARG A 34 -21.60 -3.43 12.23
C ARG A 34 -21.80 -4.78 12.91
N LYS A 35 -22.03 -5.87 12.14
CA LYS A 35 -22.24 -7.22 12.68
C LYS A 35 -21.06 -7.69 13.53
N TYR A 36 -19.84 -7.45 13.08
CA TYR A 36 -18.61 -7.90 13.73
C TYR A 36 -17.87 -6.83 14.55
N GLY A 37 -18.43 -5.62 14.66
CA GLY A 37 -17.79 -4.51 15.38
C GLY A 37 -16.44 -4.09 14.81
N LEU A 38 -16.30 -4.16 13.48
CA LEU A 38 -15.08 -3.85 12.73
C LEU A 38 -15.10 -2.41 12.21
N THR A 39 -13.92 -1.90 11.85
CA THR A 39 -13.82 -0.66 11.09
C THR A 39 -13.86 -0.97 9.60
N ASN A 40 -14.40 -0.05 8.78
CA ASN A 40 -14.38 -0.18 7.33
C ASN A 40 -12.96 -0.36 6.77
N GLY A 41 -11.98 0.34 7.35
CA GLY A 41 -10.57 0.19 6.97
C GLY A 41 -10.02 -1.21 7.22
N ALA A 42 -10.43 -1.88 8.31
CA ALA A 42 -10.02 -3.26 8.57
C ALA A 42 -10.57 -4.21 7.51
N LEU A 43 -11.88 -4.15 7.23
CA LEU A 43 -12.51 -5.00 6.22
C LEU A 43 -11.92 -4.78 4.82
N LEU A 44 -11.72 -3.51 4.40
CA LEU A 44 -11.08 -3.17 3.12
C LEU A 44 -9.66 -3.73 3.01
N SER A 45 -8.88 -3.67 4.10
CA SER A 45 -7.53 -4.25 4.12
C SER A 45 -7.55 -5.77 3.94
N TRP A 46 -8.56 -6.46 4.46
CA TRP A 46 -8.71 -7.90 4.33
C TRP A 46 -9.19 -8.29 2.93
N ILE A 47 -10.18 -7.58 2.37
CA ILE A 47 -10.63 -7.75 0.98
C ILE A 47 -9.47 -7.59 -0.01
N LYS A 48 -8.57 -6.62 0.23
CA LYS A 48 -7.38 -6.42 -0.60
C LYS A 48 -6.37 -7.57 -0.47
N LYS A 49 -6.24 -8.17 0.72
CA LYS A 49 -5.31 -9.28 0.99
C LYS A 49 -5.85 -10.61 0.48
N TRP A 50 -7.15 -10.85 0.60
CA TRP A 50 -7.84 -12.05 0.16
C TRP A 50 -9.05 -11.65 -0.70
N PRO A 51 -8.84 -11.44 -2.00
CA PRO A 51 -9.93 -11.15 -2.92
C PRO A 51 -10.87 -12.36 -3.06
N VAL A 52 -12.05 -12.15 -3.65
CA VAL A 52 -13.10 -13.18 -3.79
C VAL A 52 -12.62 -14.45 -4.53
N ASP A 53 -11.65 -14.30 -5.44
CA ASP A 53 -11.02 -15.37 -6.23
C ASP A 53 -9.80 -15.99 -5.50
N SER A 54 -9.58 -15.66 -4.23
CA SER A 54 -8.49 -16.22 -3.43
C SER A 54 -8.72 -17.71 -3.18
N LYS A 55 -7.72 -18.53 -3.53
CA LYS A 55 -7.69 -19.98 -3.27
C LYS A 55 -7.94 -20.33 -1.80
N VAL A 56 -7.55 -19.43 -0.89
CA VAL A 56 -7.67 -19.64 0.56
C VAL A 56 -9.13 -19.61 1.04
N LEU A 57 -10.00 -18.85 0.37
CA LEU A 57 -11.42 -18.76 0.73
C LEU A 57 -12.23 -19.94 0.19
N SER A 58 -11.76 -20.61 -0.87
CA SER A 58 -12.41 -21.79 -1.47
C SER A 58 -13.92 -21.63 -1.66
N LEU A 59 -14.36 -20.44 -2.10
CA LEU A 59 -15.77 -20.14 -2.33
C LEU A 59 -16.32 -20.88 -3.56
N PRO A 60 -17.61 -21.26 -3.56
CA PRO A 60 -18.29 -21.77 -4.75
C PRO A 60 -18.18 -20.82 -5.95
N SER A 61 -18.06 -21.38 -7.15
CA SER A 61 -17.89 -20.60 -8.38
C SER A 61 -19.07 -19.66 -8.65
N GLU A 62 -20.27 -20.02 -8.21
CA GLU A 62 -21.48 -19.22 -8.35
C GLU A 62 -21.39 -17.92 -7.55
N ILE A 63 -20.82 -17.98 -6.34
CA ILE A 63 -20.62 -16.82 -5.45
C ILE A 63 -19.54 -15.91 -6.01
N ILE A 64 -18.46 -16.49 -6.53
CA ILE A 64 -17.39 -15.71 -7.16
C ILE A 64 -17.94 -14.95 -8.37
N SER A 65 -18.68 -15.63 -9.24
CA SER A 65 -19.27 -15.04 -10.45
C SER A 65 -20.30 -13.96 -10.12
N SER A 66 -21.21 -14.22 -9.16
CA SER A 66 -22.23 -13.24 -8.77
C SER A 66 -21.61 -11.98 -8.16
N TYR A 67 -20.61 -12.13 -7.30
CA TYR A 67 -19.89 -11.00 -6.71
C TYR A 67 -19.12 -10.20 -7.77
N GLN A 68 -18.46 -10.86 -8.72
CA GLN A 68 -17.73 -10.18 -9.80
C GLN A 68 -18.66 -9.41 -10.75
N MET A 69 -19.87 -9.92 -11.02
CA MET A 69 -20.89 -9.21 -11.80
C MET A 69 -21.43 -7.97 -11.05
N ALA A 70 -21.68 -8.09 -9.75
CA ALA A 70 -22.15 -6.98 -8.92
C ALA A 70 -21.06 -5.92 -8.66
N HIS A 71 -19.80 -6.34 -8.65
CA HIS A 71 -18.64 -5.50 -8.41
C HIS A 71 -17.63 -5.63 -9.55
N PRO A 72 -17.92 -5.04 -10.72
CA PRO A 72 -16.99 -5.06 -11.83
C PRO A 72 -15.67 -4.46 -11.37
N LYS A 73 -14.58 -5.21 -11.56
CA LYS A 73 -13.23 -4.68 -11.33
C LYS A 73 -13.12 -3.43 -12.22
N LYS A 74 -12.79 -2.28 -11.62
CA LYS A 74 -12.48 -1.09 -12.42
C LYS A 74 -11.22 -1.43 -13.22
N GLU A 75 -11.41 -1.78 -14.48
CA GLU A 75 -10.30 -1.94 -15.41
C GLU A 75 -9.64 -0.58 -15.53
N ILE A 76 -8.40 -0.51 -15.06
CA ILE A 76 -7.58 0.69 -15.22
C ILE A 76 -7.17 0.67 -16.69
N SER A 77 -7.55 1.70 -17.43
CA SER A 77 -7.13 1.85 -18.83
C SER A 77 -5.60 1.75 -18.91
N PRO A 78 -5.03 1.14 -19.97
CA PRO A 78 -3.58 1.15 -20.19
C PRO A 78 -2.97 2.55 -20.04
N GLU A 79 -3.69 3.59 -20.48
CA GLU A 79 -3.29 4.99 -20.33
C GLU A 79 -3.23 5.44 -18.87
N GLU A 80 -4.27 5.14 -18.07
CA GLU A 80 -4.29 5.46 -16.64
C GLU A 80 -3.16 4.76 -15.88
N ALA A 81 -2.86 3.51 -16.24
CA ALA A 81 -1.75 2.75 -15.67
C ALA A 81 -0.38 3.38 -16.01
N LEU A 82 -0.20 3.84 -17.25
CA LEU A 82 0.99 4.55 -17.69
C LEU A 82 1.15 5.90 -16.97
N HIS A 83 0.08 6.69 -16.86
CA HIS A 83 0.10 7.97 -16.13
C HIS A 83 0.49 7.78 -14.66
N LYS A 84 -0.06 6.75 -14.01
CA LYS A 84 0.32 6.41 -12.64
C LYS A 84 1.81 6.06 -12.55
N ARG A 85 2.31 5.24 -13.49
CA ARG A 85 3.73 4.86 -13.51
C ARG A 85 4.64 6.06 -13.70
N ILE A 86 4.30 6.99 -14.59
CA ILE A 86 5.07 8.23 -14.80
C ILE A 86 5.11 9.04 -13.50
N SER A 87 3.96 9.26 -12.86
CA SER A 87 3.88 10.01 -11.60
C SER A 87 4.72 9.37 -10.48
N ASP A 88 4.70 8.05 -10.35
CA ASP A 88 5.50 7.32 -9.37
C ASP A 88 7.01 7.45 -9.64
N LEU A 89 7.42 7.42 -10.91
CA LEU A 89 8.81 7.60 -11.32
C LEU A 89 9.30 9.03 -11.07
N GLU A 90 8.48 10.04 -11.37
CA GLU A 90 8.79 11.45 -11.12
C GLU A 90 9.02 11.71 -9.63
N LYS A 91 8.14 11.20 -8.76
CA LYS A 91 8.30 11.31 -7.31
C LYS A 91 9.57 10.62 -6.82
N SER A 92 9.88 9.44 -7.36
CA SER A 92 11.10 8.71 -7.01
C SER A 92 12.34 9.51 -7.42
N LEU A 93 12.32 10.12 -8.61
CA LEU A 93 13.42 10.96 -9.10
C LEU A 93 13.59 12.22 -8.25
N GLU A 94 12.49 12.88 -7.88
CA GLU A 94 12.51 14.06 -7.00
C GLU A 94 13.10 13.71 -5.63
N TYR A 95 12.68 12.59 -5.05
CA TYR A 95 13.22 12.11 -3.78
C TYR A 95 14.74 11.85 -3.86
N GLU A 96 15.21 11.18 -4.91
CA GLU A 96 16.65 10.93 -5.08
C GLU A 96 17.45 12.21 -5.32
N ARG A 97 16.88 13.21 -6.03
CA ARG A 97 17.52 14.53 -6.18
C ARG A 97 17.65 15.24 -4.83
N LEU A 98 16.60 15.24 -4.02
CA LEU A 98 16.61 15.83 -2.69
C LEU A 98 17.62 15.12 -1.77
N ARG A 99 17.64 13.79 -1.81
CA ARG A 99 18.58 12.96 -1.06
C ARG A 99 20.03 13.26 -1.43
N ASN A 100 20.33 13.36 -2.73
CA ASN A 100 21.65 13.73 -3.22
C ASN A 100 22.06 15.14 -2.77
N LEU A 101 21.13 16.11 -2.81
CA LEU A 101 21.39 17.46 -2.34
C LEU A 101 21.70 17.49 -0.84
N ALA A 102 20.93 16.73 -0.04
CA ALA A 102 21.18 16.60 1.39
C ALA A 102 22.56 15.99 1.67
N TYR A 103 22.97 14.93 0.95
CA TYR A 103 24.30 14.36 1.10
C TYR A 103 25.41 15.32 0.71
N LYS A 104 25.25 16.08 -0.39
CA LYS A 104 26.22 17.12 -0.76
C LYS A 104 26.35 18.16 0.35
N LYS A 105 25.25 18.62 0.94
CA LYS A 105 25.29 19.58 2.05
C LYS A 105 25.91 19.01 3.32
N LEU A 106 25.65 17.75 3.65
CA LEU A 106 26.31 17.09 4.78
C LEU A 106 27.82 17.00 4.59
N ILE A 107 28.28 16.70 3.37
CA ILE A 107 29.71 16.68 3.04
C ILE A 107 30.29 18.10 3.20
N GLU A 108 29.65 19.13 2.62
CA GLU A 108 30.12 20.51 2.74
C GLU A 108 30.26 20.95 4.21
N ILE A 109 29.29 20.62 5.07
CA ILE A 109 29.34 20.94 6.50
C ILE A 109 30.49 20.18 7.18
N ALA A 110 30.62 18.87 6.93
CA ALA A 110 31.68 18.07 7.54
C ALA A 110 33.08 18.51 7.11
N GLU A 111 33.28 18.86 5.83
CA GLU A 111 34.56 19.40 5.35
C GLU A 111 34.87 20.77 5.99
N ALA A 112 33.85 21.60 6.21
CA ALA A 112 34.01 22.91 6.85
C ALA A 112 34.32 22.82 8.36
N GLU A 113 33.70 21.88 9.08
CA GLU A 113 33.90 21.69 10.53
C GLU A 113 35.22 20.99 10.85
N GLU A 114 35.60 19.96 10.08
CA GLU A 114 36.77 19.12 10.36
C GLU A 114 38.03 19.57 9.59
N GLY A 115 37.91 20.50 8.64
CA GLY A 115 39.03 21.00 7.84
C GLY A 115 39.68 19.94 6.93
N ILE A 116 39.00 18.82 6.69
CA ILE A 116 39.44 17.71 5.82
C ILE A 116 38.69 17.73 4.49
N SER A 117 39.31 17.20 3.43
CA SER A 117 38.66 17.00 2.12
C SER A 117 38.14 15.56 2.06
N ILE A 118 36.81 15.39 2.09
CA ILE A 118 36.14 14.09 2.04
C ILE A 118 35.95 13.66 0.58
N LEU A 119 35.65 14.60 -0.31
CA LEU A 119 35.59 14.32 -1.74
C LEU A 119 36.98 14.40 -2.37
N LYS A 120 37.30 13.41 -3.21
CA LYS A 120 38.48 13.47 -4.07
C LYS A 120 38.26 14.57 -5.11
N LYS A 121 39.14 15.58 -5.16
CA LYS A 121 39.15 16.54 -6.27
C LYS A 121 39.41 15.77 -7.55
N ASP A 122 38.49 15.84 -8.52
CA ASP A 122 38.67 15.19 -9.81
C ASP A 122 40.02 15.61 -10.40
N GLY A 123 40.88 14.62 -10.61
CA GLY A 123 42.22 14.82 -11.11
C GLY A 123 42.18 15.42 -12.51
N VAL A 124 43.02 16.43 -12.71
CA VAL A 124 43.31 17.10 -13.99
C VAL A 124 43.41 16.06 -15.11
N LYS A 125 42.62 16.23 -16.18
CA LYS A 125 42.83 15.53 -17.45
C LYS A 125 44.20 15.96 -17.99
N GLN A 126 45.15 15.03 -18.08
CA GLN A 126 46.37 15.19 -18.88
C GLN A 126 46.03 15.15 -20.37
#